data_AF-X1MKZ2-F1
#
_entry.id   AF-X1MKZ2-F1
#
_cell.length_a   1.000
_cell.length_b   1.000
_cell.length_c   1.000
_cell.angle_alpha   90.00
_cell.angle_beta   90.00
_cell.angle_gamma   90.00
#
_symmetry.space_group_name_H-M   'P 1'
#
loop_
_entity.id
_entity.type
_entity.pdbx_description
1 polymer ?
#
loop_
_entity_poly.entity_id
_entity_poly.type
_entity_poly.pdbx_seq_one_letter_code
_entity_poly.pdbx_strand_id
1 'polypeptide(L)'
;MSAETELRKAILNFVKNHQESGGKAPSIRAICREVNGVSIRKFYKLFPEGLGEVCKKAGVPVPKQRIRATRKAVRGQEKKAMAIEDRSEPGSRIILADSQSARIQGISHLEGGKDPGMIIDELLDRDTYLREEKGLSLDDVKAVFDYIDRAKERKWKVGWLIGIQTKLWNAGLKSMSSEDVEGLAVFLENMKAWGWEAGDITRILNNPFIKDALPRLSYDDGVKMVEFIREAMTEGLTVSQYLNEMAKVSQNMKLYQEYFNKQITYDQLERTVPPSPKSISLLLE
;
A
#
# COMPACT_ATOMS: atom_id res chain seq x y z
N MET A 1 -24.05 -25.62 18.85
CA MET A 1 -23.93 -24.24 19.35
C MET A 1 -23.34 -23.36 18.25
N SER A 2 -23.77 -22.10 18.10
CA SER A 2 -23.20 -21.21 17.06
C SER A 2 -21.78 -20.76 17.41
N ALA A 3 -20.95 -20.54 16.39
CA ALA A 3 -19.57 -20.03 16.58
C ALA A 3 -19.53 -18.69 17.34
N GLU A 4 -20.56 -17.85 17.20
CA GLU A 4 -20.68 -16.60 17.97
C GLU A 4 -20.91 -16.85 19.46
N THR A 5 -21.63 -17.92 19.81
CA THR A 5 -21.85 -18.29 21.22
C THR A 5 -20.54 -18.74 21.87
N GLU A 6 -19.71 -19.50 21.16
CA GLU A 6 -18.39 -19.91 21.65
C GLU A 6 -17.47 -18.72 21.87
N LEU A 7 -17.44 -17.76 20.93
CA LEU A 7 -16.66 -16.53 21.09
C LEU A 7 -17.12 -15.69 22.28
N ARG A 8 -18.44 -15.57 22.50
CA ARG A 8 -18.97 -14.89 23.69
C ARG A 8 -18.51 -15.58 24.97
N LYS A 9 -18.58 -16.91 25.03
CA LYS A 9 -18.10 -17.69 26.19
C LYS A 9 -16.59 -17.50 26.41
N ALA A 10 -15.79 -17.56 25.35
CA ALA A 10 -14.34 -17.34 25.42
C ALA A 10 -13.98 -15.96 25.99
N ILE A 11 -14.65 -14.90 25.53
CA ILE A 11 -14.46 -13.53 26.04
C ILE A 11 -14.83 -13.43 27.53
N LEU A 12 -15.98 -13.99 27.93
CA LEU A 12 -16.42 -13.95 29.33
C LEU A 12 -15.47 -14.71 30.25
N ASN A 13 -15.02 -15.90 29.84
CA ASN A 13 -14.06 -16.71 30.58
C ASN A 13 -12.72 -15.99 30.73
N PHE A 14 -12.21 -15.37 29.66
CA PHE A 14 -10.97 -14.60 29.71
C PHE A 14 -11.07 -13.44 30.71
N VAL A 15 -12.16 -12.66 30.67
CA VAL A 15 -12.36 -11.53 31.59
C VAL A 15 -12.46 -11.99 33.04
N LYS A 16 -13.13 -13.12 33.30
CA LYS A 16 -13.24 -13.71 34.62
C LYS A 16 -11.87 -14.17 35.15
N ASN A 17 -11.13 -14.97 34.37
CA ASN A 17 -9.81 -15.50 34.76
C ASN A 17 -8.78 -14.39 34.99
N HIS A 18 -8.81 -13.33 34.16
CA HIS A 18 -7.92 -12.18 34.30
C HIS A 18 -8.17 -11.41 35.61
N GLN A 19 -9.42 -11.36 36.09
CA GLN A 19 -9.73 -10.74 37.38
C GLN A 19 -9.27 -11.63 38.55
N GLU A 20 -9.50 -12.94 38.46
CA GLU A 20 -9.12 -13.91 39.50
C GLU A 20 -7.60 -13.91 39.74
N SER A 21 -6.80 -13.58 38.72
CA SER A 21 -5.35 -13.42 38.81
C SER A 21 -4.90 -12.12 39.53
N GLY A 22 -5.80 -11.45 40.25
CA GLY A 22 -5.54 -10.22 41.01
C GLY A 22 -5.54 -8.94 40.16
N GLY A 23 -5.91 -9.03 38.88
CA GLY A 23 -5.93 -7.91 37.95
C GLY A 23 -7.15 -7.01 38.10
N LYS A 24 -7.07 -5.79 37.54
CA LYS A 24 -8.24 -5.00 37.16
C LYS A 24 -8.86 -5.61 35.90
N ALA A 25 -10.13 -5.32 35.63
CA ALA A 25 -10.79 -5.73 34.38
C ALA A 25 -9.94 -5.33 33.15
N PRO A 26 -9.70 -6.28 32.21
CA PRO A 26 -8.82 -6.05 31.07
C PRO A 26 -9.41 -4.99 30.12
N SER A 27 -8.54 -4.37 29.31
CA SER A 27 -9.00 -3.47 28.24
C SER A 27 -9.59 -4.26 27.08
N ILE A 28 -10.48 -3.65 26.28
CA ILE A 28 -11.03 -4.28 25.06
C ILE A 28 -9.89 -4.73 24.11
N ARG A 29 -8.82 -3.94 24.00
CA ARG A 29 -7.65 -4.28 23.17
C ARG A 29 -6.93 -5.53 23.69
N ALA A 30 -6.80 -5.68 25.01
CA ALA A 30 -6.22 -6.89 25.60
C ALA A 30 -7.10 -8.11 25.33
N ILE A 31 -8.43 -7.97 25.50
CA ILE A 31 -9.38 -9.04 25.15
C ILE A 31 -9.25 -9.46 23.68
N CYS A 32 -9.22 -8.50 22.75
CA CYS A 32 -9.10 -8.79 21.32
C CYS A 32 -7.74 -9.40 20.93
N ARG A 33 -6.69 -9.17 21.74
CA ARG A 33 -5.36 -9.74 21.52
C ARG A 33 -5.30 -11.19 21.97
N GLU A 34 -5.85 -11.49 23.15
CA GLU A 34 -5.79 -12.82 23.75
C GLU A 34 -6.87 -13.76 23.20
N VAL A 35 -8.04 -13.24 22.84
CA VAL A 35 -9.11 -14.04 22.24
C VAL A 35 -9.01 -14.01 20.72
N ASN A 36 -8.45 -15.08 20.16
CA ASN A 36 -8.25 -15.24 18.72
C ASN A 36 -9.56 -15.06 17.92
N GLY A 37 -9.45 -14.34 16.80
CA GLY A 37 -10.58 -14.13 15.89
C GLY A 37 -11.61 -13.08 16.34
N VAL A 38 -11.27 -12.26 17.34
CA VAL A 38 -12.08 -11.13 17.82
C VAL A 38 -11.41 -9.80 17.43
N SER A 39 -11.95 -9.13 16.42
CA SER A 39 -11.62 -7.72 16.15
C SER A 39 -12.45 -6.80 17.05
N ILE A 40 -12.03 -5.54 17.23
CA ILE A 40 -12.79 -4.55 18.00
C ILE A 40 -14.21 -4.38 17.43
N ARG A 41 -14.36 -4.32 16.10
CA ARG A 41 -15.67 -4.24 15.44
C ARG A 41 -16.54 -5.45 15.78
N LYS A 42 -15.95 -6.66 15.73
CA LYS A 42 -16.65 -7.90 16.08
C LYS A 42 -17.00 -7.95 17.57
N PHE A 43 -16.14 -7.43 18.45
CA PHE A 43 -16.41 -7.29 19.88
C PHE A 43 -17.67 -6.47 20.14
N TYR A 44 -17.80 -5.29 19.54
CA TYR A 44 -19.00 -4.45 19.71
C TYR A 44 -20.26 -5.04 19.07
N LYS A 45 -20.12 -5.87 18.02
CA LYS A 45 -21.25 -6.66 17.50
C LYS A 45 -21.71 -7.73 18.49
N LEU A 46 -20.76 -8.36 19.20
CA LEU A 46 -21.07 -9.39 20.21
C LEU A 46 -21.57 -8.78 21.53
N PHE A 47 -21.09 -7.60 21.91
CA PHE A 47 -21.44 -6.89 23.14
C PHE A 47 -21.68 -5.40 22.85
N PRO A 48 -22.91 -5.02 22.46
CA PRO A 48 -23.26 -3.65 22.08
C PRO A 48 -23.04 -2.62 23.20
N GLU A 49 -23.23 -3.02 24.46
CA GLU A 49 -22.95 -2.16 25.63
C GLU A 49 -21.44 -2.12 25.98
N GLY A 50 -20.61 -2.83 25.23
CA GLY A 50 -19.16 -2.87 25.35
C GLY A 50 -18.69 -3.58 26.62
N LEU A 51 -17.56 -3.10 27.18
CA LEU A 51 -16.90 -3.73 28.33
C LEU A 51 -17.81 -3.81 29.57
N GLY A 52 -18.72 -2.85 29.75
CA GLY A 52 -19.65 -2.87 30.88
C GLY A 52 -20.57 -4.10 30.87
N GLU A 53 -21.07 -4.47 29.69
CA GLU A 53 -21.89 -5.68 29.49
C GLU A 53 -21.10 -6.95 29.81
N VAL A 54 -19.88 -7.02 29.30
CA VAL A 54 -18.98 -8.17 29.47
C VAL A 54 -18.66 -8.37 30.95
N CYS A 55 -18.30 -7.30 31.67
CA CYS A 55 -18.03 -7.38 33.11
C CYS A 55 -19.27 -7.84 33.90
N LYS A 56 -20.45 -7.29 33.62
CA LYS A 56 -21.71 -7.72 34.27
C LYS A 56 -21.98 -9.21 34.03
N LYS A 57 -21.89 -9.66 32.78
CA LYS A 57 -22.15 -11.05 32.39
C LYS A 57 -21.10 -12.03 32.92
N ALA A 58 -19.86 -11.59 33.09
CA ALA A 58 -18.79 -12.39 33.67
C ALA A 58 -18.77 -12.39 35.21
N GLY A 59 -19.68 -11.65 35.87
CA GLY A 59 -19.74 -11.53 37.33
C GLY A 59 -18.59 -10.70 37.93
N VAL A 60 -18.00 -9.80 37.14
CA VAL A 60 -16.81 -9.04 37.50
C VAL A 60 -17.18 -7.58 37.82
N PRO A 61 -16.58 -6.93 38.84
CA PRO A 61 -16.85 -5.53 39.15
C PRO A 61 -16.66 -4.62 37.93
N VAL A 62 -17.72 -3.88 37.59
CA VAL A 62 -17.71 -2.98 36.44
C VAL A 62 -16.78 -1.79 36.71
N PRO A 63 -15.79 -1.48 35.84
CA PRO A 63 -14.86 -0.38 36.06
C PRO A 63 -15.53 0.99 35.78
N LYS A 64 -16.40 1.43 36.70
CA LYS A 64 -17.23 2.65 36.57
C LYS A 64 -16.44 3.89 36.17
N GLN A 65 -15.24 4.06 36.75
CA GLN A 65 -14.35 5.19 36.43
C GLN A 65 -13.88 5.17 34.97
N ARG A 66 -13.51 4.01 34.42
CA ARG A 66 -13.08 3.88 33.01
C ARG A 66 -14.25 4.12 32.05
N ILE A 67 -15.44 3.61 32.38
CA ILE A 67 -16.65 3.87 31.57
C ILE A 67 -16.96 5.36 31.56
N ARG A 68 -16.89 6.04 32.71
CA ARG A 68 -17.10 7.48 32.81
C ARG A 68 -16.06 8.28 32.02
N ALA A 69 -14.78 7.92 32.11
CA ALA A 69 -13.71 8.55 31.34
C ALA A 69 -13.91 8.38 29.83
N THR A 70 -14.28 7.17 29.38
CA THR A 70 -14.56 6.88 27.97
C THR A 70 -15.75 7.69 27.48
N ARG A 71 -16.86 7.74 28.23
CA ARG A 71 -18.03 8.56 27.88
C ARG A 71 -17.69 10.05 27.81
N LYS A 72 -16.83 10.55 28.71
CA LYS A 72 -16.36 11.94 28.68
C LYS A 72 -15.52 12.23 27.43
N ALA A 73 -14.66 11.29 27.02
CA ALA A 73 -13.87 11.41 25.80
C ALA A 73 -14.76 11.42 24.54
N VAL A 74 -15.72 10.50 24.44
CA VAL A 74 -16.69 10.44 23.33
C VAL A 74 -17.51 11.73 23.24
N ARG A 75 -18.10 12.19 24.36
CA ARG A 75 -18.80 13.47 24.39
C ARG A 75 -17.92 14.67 24.04
N GLY A 76 -16.63 14.61 24.37
CA GLY A 76 -15.66 15.62 23.97
C GLY A 76 -15.43 15.64 22.46
N GLN A 77 -15.42 14.47 21.82
CA GLN A 77 -15.34 14.35 20.37
C GLN A 77 -16.63 14.79 19.68
N GLU A 78 -17.79 14.39 20.18
CA GLU A 78 -19.10 14.85 19.69
C GLU A 78 -19.22 16.37 19.78
N LYS A 79 -18.83 16.97 20.91
CA LYS A 79 -18.81 18.43 21.06
C LYS A 79 -17.84 19.11 20.12
N LYS A 80 -16.68 18.50 19.83
CA LYS A 80 -15.75 19.04 18.84
C LYS A 80 -16.32 18.93 17.43
N ALA A 81 -16.96 17.81 17.07
CA ALA A 81 -17.63 17.63 15.79
C ALA A 81 -18.77 18.65 15.61
N MET A 82 -19.63 18.79 16.63
CA MET A 82 -20.69 19.81 16.63
C MET A 82 -20.15 21.24 16.60
N ALA A 83 -19.06 21.54 17.33
CA ALA A 83 -18.43 22.86 17.27
C ALA A 83 -17.73 23.14 15.94
N ILE A 84 -17.38 22.11 15.18
CA ILE A 84 -16.90 22.24 13.80
C ILE A 84 -18.10 22.52 12.88
N GLU A 85 -19.23 21.83 13.05
CA GLU A 85 -20.48 22.10 12.31
C GLU A 85 -21.05 23.51 12.58
N ASP A 86 -20.96 23.99 13.82
CA ASP A 86 -21.48 25.31 14.22
C ASP A 86 -20.54 26.47 13.82
N ARG A 87 -19.28 26.16 13.46
CA ARG A 87 -18.30 27.11 12.93
C ARG A 87 -18.15 27.07 11.41
N SER A 88 -18.75 26.10 10.72
CA SER A 88 -18.90 26.20 9.28
C SER A 88 -19.86 27.32 8.96
N GLU A 89 -19.32 28.50 8.59
CA GLU A 89 -20.12 29.56 8.00
C GLU A 89 -20.98 28.94 6.87
N PRO A 90 -22.23 29.39 6.66
CA PRO A 90 -23.12 28.85 5.63
C PRO A 90 -22.53 28.81 4.20
N GLY A 91 -21.40 29.50 3.96
CA GLY A 91 -20.62 29.46 2.73
C GLY A 91 -19.53 28.39 2.62
N SER A 92 -19.24 27.59 3.65
CA SER A 92 -18.19 26.56 3.60
C SER A 92 -18.71 25.16 3.25
N ARG A 93 -20.01 25.01 2.96
CA ARG A 93 -20.54 23.75 2.41
C ARG A 93 -19.94 23.57 1.03
N ILE A 94 -19.25 22.45 0.82
CA ILE A 94 -18.79 22.03 -0.50
C ILE A 94 -20.04 21.81 -1.35
N ILE A 95 -20.36 22.78 -2.21
CA ILE A 95 -21.41 22.61 -3.21
C ILE A 95 -20.79 21.83 -4.36
N LEU A 96 -21.21 20.58 -4.49
CA LEU A 96 -20.82 19.73 -5.60
C LEU A 96 -21.66 20.08 -6.83
N ALA A 97 -21.04 20.07 -8.01
CA ALA A 97 -21.78 20.14 -9.26
C ALA A 97 -22.70 18.90 -9.40
N ASP A 98 -23.79 19.00 -10.15
CA ASP A 98 -24.76 17.90 -10.32
C ASP A 98 -24.11 16.59 -10.77
N SER A 99 -23.10 16.67 -11.64
CA SER A 99 -22.32 15.51 -12.11
C SER A 99 -21.49 14.86 -10.99
N GLN A 100 -20.94 15.65 -10.07
CA GLN A 100 -20.21 15.15 -8.90
C GLN A 100 -21.18 14.53 -7.88
N SER A 101 -22.32 15.18 -7.62
CA SER A 101 -23.38 14.65 -6.76
C SER A 101 -23.90 13.31 -7.27
N ALA A 102 -24.19 13.20 -8.58
CA ALA A 102 -24.61 11.96 -9.21
C ALA A 102 -23.54 10.85 -9.11
N ARG A 103 -22.26 11.20 -9.29
CA ARG A 103 -21.14 10.26 -9.12
C ARG A 103 -21.07 9.73 -7.68
N ILE A 104 -21.19 10.59 -6.68
CA ILE A 104 -21.14 10.18 -5.27
C ILE A 104 -22.33 9.31 -4.89
N GLN A 105 -23.53 9.64 -5.38
CA GLN A 105 -24.70 8.76 -5.21
C GLN A 105 -24.50 7.41 -5.89
N GLY A 106 -23.89 7.37 -7.08
CA GLY A 106 -23.51 6.11 -7.74
C GLY A 106 -22.55 5.27 -6.89
N ILE A 107 -21.52 5.89 -6.31
CA ILE A 107 -20.57 5.21 -5.40
C ILE A 107 -21.30 4.73 -4.14
N SER A 108 -22.20 5.53 -3.58
CA SER A 108 -23.04 5.16 -2.44
C SER A 108 -23.80 3.86 -2.69
N HIS A 109 -24.46 3.74 -3.84
CA HIS A 109 -25.15 2.52 -4.23
C HIS A 109 -24.20 1.31 -4.38
N LEU A 110 -23.04 1.50 -4.99
CA LEU A 110 -22.05 0.43 -5.19
C LEU A 110 -21.41 -0.03 -3.86
N GLU A 111 -21.27 0.85 -2.89
CA GLU A 111 -20.74 0.57 -1.55
C GLU A 111 -21.81 0.05 -0.56
N GLY A 112 -22.95 -0.41 -1.08
CA GLY A 112 -24.03 -1.01 -0.26
C GLY A 112 -24.91 0.02 0.44
N GLY A 113 -25.10 1.19 -0.18
CA GLY A 113 -25.92 2.29 0.37
C GLY A 113 -25.23 3.07 1.48
N LYS A 114 -23.90 3.13 1.49
CA LYS A 114 -23.14 4.01 2.40
C LYS A 114 -23.59 5.46 2.22
N ASP A 115 -23.65 6.21 3.32
CA ASP A 115 -23.99 7.63 3.26
C ASP A 115 -23.01 8.43 2.35
N PRO A 116 -23.50 9.28 1.42
CA PRO A 116 -22.67 10.12 0.57
C PRO A 116 -21.65 11.00 1.32
N GLY A 117 -22.03 11.54 2.49
CA GLY A 117 -21.14 12.34 3.33
C GLY A 117 -19.98 11.51 3.85
N MET A 118 -20.25 10.29 4.34
CA MET A 118 -19.19 9.37 4.75
C MET A 118 -18.23 9.01 3.61
N ILE A 119 -18.72 8.89 2.37
CA ILE A 119 -17.87 8.63 1.22
C ILE A 119 -16.97 9.83 0.91
N ILE A 120 -17.51 11.04 0.99
CA ILE A 120 -16.74 12.28 0.84
C ILE A 120 -15.64 12.33 1.91
N ASP A 121 -16.00 12.10 3.17
CA ASP A 121 -15.04 12.09 4.28
C ASP A 121 -13.96 11.03 4.09
N GLU A 122 -14.32 9.79 3.71
CA GLU A 122 -13.34 8.73 3.41
C GLU A 122 -12.38 9.12 2.28
N LEU A 123 -12.87 9.83 1.25
CA LEU A 123 -12.04 10.32 0.14
C LEU A 123 -11.13 11.47 0.57
N LEU A 124 -11.64 12.42 1.35
CA LEU A 124 -10.87 13.56 1.89
C LEU A 124 -9.82 13.11 2.90
N ASP A 125 -10.15 12.16 3.78
CA ASP A 125 -9.21 11.55 4.72
C ASP A 125 -8.07 10.85 3.97
N ARG A 126 -8.39 10.20 2.84
CA ARG A 126 -7.39 9.52 2.01
C ARG A 126 -6.50 10.50 1.25
N ASP A 127 -7.07 11.58 0.72
CA ASP A 127 -6.30 12.69 0.13
C ASP A 127 -5.36 13.30 1.17
N THR A 128 -5.90 13.64 2.35
CA THR A 128 -5.16 14.21 3.48
C THR A 128 -4.03 13.27 3.92
N TYR A 129 -4.30 11.97 4.08
CA TYR A 129 -3.28 10.97 4.40
C TYR A 129 -2.16 10.95 3.35
N LEU A 130 -2.49 10.91 2.06
CA LEU A 130 -1.48 10.88 1.00
C LEU A 130 -0.64 12.16 0.96
N ARG A 131 -1.23 13.31 1.24
CA ARG A 131 -0.49 14.59 1.24
C ARG A 131 0.36 14.77 2.48
N GLU A 132 -0.21 14.57 3.67
CA GLU A 132 0.48 14.83 4.94
C GLU A 132 1.49 13.73 5.28
N GLU A 133 1.10 12.46 5.17
CA GLU A 133 1.96 11.34 5.59
C GLU A 133 2.93 10.90 4.48
N LYS A 134 2.57 11.11 3.21
CA LYS A 134 3.42 10.70 2.07
C LYS A 134 4.10 11.86 1.35
N GLY A 135 3.78 13.11 1.70
CA GLY A 135 4.40 14.30 1.09
C GLY A 135 4.03 14.48 -0.38
N LEU A 136 2.89 13.94 -0.83
CA LEU A 136 2.46 14.03 -2.22
C LEU A 136 1.79 15.37 -2.52
N SER A 137 1.99 15.89 -3.73
CA SER A 137 1.24 17.04 -4.22
C SER A 137 -0.19 16.66 -4.63
N LEU A 138 -1.06 17.65 -4.87
CA LEU A 138 -2.44 17.38 -5.28
C LEU A 138 -2.52 16.67 -6.64
N ASP A 139 -1.64 17.03 -7.57
CA ASP A 139 -1.53 16.38 -8.88
C ASP A 139 -1.03 14.93 -8.75
N ASP A 140 -0.06 14.70 -7.85
CA ASP A 140 0.41 13.35 -7.52
C ASP A 140 -0.74 12.49 -6.97
N VAL A 141 -1.55 13.03 -6.04
CA VAL A 141 -2.70 12.29 -5.48
C VAL A 141 -3.73 11.94 -6.56
N LYS A 142 -4.01 12.86 -7.48
CA LYS A 142 -4.91 12.59 -8.60
C LYS A 142 -4.39 11.47 -9.49
N ALA A 143 -3.10 11.50 -9.83
CA ALA A 143 -2.45 10.43 -10.60
C ALA A 143 -2.51 9.08 -9.86
N VAL A 144 -2.36 9.07 -8.53
CA VAL A 144 -2.55 7.86 -7.72
C VAL A 144 -3.98 7.34 -7.84
N PHE A 145 -5.00 8.18 -7.74
CA PHE A 145 -6.39 7.73 -7.82
C PHE A 145 -6.75 7.14 -9.19
N ASP A 146 -6.34 7.78 -10.28
CA ASP A 146 -6.53 7.25 -11.64
C ASP A 146 -5.84 5.88 -11.79
N TYR A 147 -4.68 5.72 -11.15
CA TYR A 147 -3.96 4.45 -11.11
C TYR A 147 -4.65 3.38 -10.24
N ILE A 148 -5.22 3.76 -9.09
CA ILE A 148 -5.95 2.85 -8.20
C ILE A 148 -7.15 2.22 -8.93
N ASP A 149 -7.86 3.00 -9.73
CA ASP A 149 -9.04 2.49 -10.42
C ASP A 149 -8.66 1.46 -11.50
N ARG A 150 -7.61 1.72 -12.30
CA ARG A 150 -7.03 0.71 -13.21
C ARG A 150 -6.51 -0.54 -12.47
N ALA A 151 -5.88 -0.35 -11.33
CA ALA A 151 -5.39 -1.46 -10.50
C ALA A 151 -6.52 -2.36 -9.98
N LYS A 152 -7.67 -1.78 -9.61
CA LYS A 152 -8.85 -2.54 -9.17
C LYS A 152 -9.43 -3.39 -10.30
N GLU A 153 -9.48 -2.87 -11.53
CA GLU A 153 -9.94 -3.63 -12.71
C GLU A 153 -9.10 -4.89 -12.92
N ARG A 154 -7.79 -4.81 -12.66
CA ARG A 154 -6.85 -5.95 -12.71
C ARG A 154 -6.78 -6.79 -11.43
N LYS A 155 -7.59 -6.46 -10.42
CA LYS A 155 -7.62 -7.13 -9.10
C LYS A 155 -6.30 -7.04 -8.31
N TRP A 156 -5.51 -6.01 -8.56
CA TRP A 156 -4.28 -5.77 -7.80
C TRP A 156 -4.55 -5.24 -6.39
N LYS A 157 -3.62 -5.53 -5.47
CA LYS A 157 -3.70 -5.02 -4.10
C LYS A 157 -3.31 -3.54 -4.05
N VAL A 158 -4.31 -2.66 -4.11
CA VAL A 158 -4.20 -1.20 -4.10
C VAL A 158 -3.16 -0.64 -3.12
N GLY A 159 -3.17 -1.09 -1.86
CA GLY A 159 -2.24 -0.56 -0.85
C GLY A 159 -0.76 -0.86 -1.12
N TRP A 160 -0.46 -1.97 -1.80
CA TRP A 160 0.91 -2.31 -2.18
C TRP A 160 1.42 -1.40 -3.30
N LEU A 161 0.57 -1.15 -4.30
CA LEU A 161 0.86 -0.27 -5.42
C LEU A 161 1.10 1.18 -5.02
N ILE A 162 0.22 1.74 -4.17
CA ILE A 162 0.43 3.08 -3.60
C ILE A 162 1.80 3.14 -2.91
N GLY A 163 2.16 2.08 -2.17
CA GLY A 163 3.47 1.97 -1.52
C GLY A 163 4.65 1.97 -2.50
N ILE A 164 4.52 1.31 -3.65
CA ILE A 164 5.54 1.33 -4.70
C ILE A 164 5.65 2.71 -5.32
N GLN A 165 4.53 3.26 -5.81
CA GLN A 165 4.55 4.55 -6.51
C GLN A 165 5.07 5.68 -5.62
N THR A 166 4.64 5.72 -4.36
CA THR A 166 5.17 6.68 -3.38
C THR A 166 6.69 6.56 -3.22
N LYS A 167 7.22 5.32 -3.17
CA LYS A 167 8.67 5.10 -3.08
C LYS A 167 9.41 5.60 -4.33
N LEU A 168 8.85 5.36 -5.53
CA LEU A 168 9.44 5.83 -6.79
C LEU A 168 9.47 7.35 -6.86
N TRP A 169 8.36 8.00 -6.50
CA TRP A 169 8.27 9.45 -6.47
C TRP A 169 9.21 10.08 -5.45
N ASN A 170 9.31 9.48 -4.26
CA ASN A 170 10.28 9.90 -3.24
C ASN A 170 11.73 9.65 -3.68
N ALA A 171 11.96 8.73 -4.61
CA ALA A 171 13.24 8.50 -5.25
C ALA A 171 13.51 9.44 -6.45
N GLY A 172 12.61 10.39 -6.74
CA GLY A 172 12.75 11.38 -7.82
C GLY A 172 12.18 10.92 -9.16
N LEU A 173 11.60 9.72 -9.26
CA LEU A 173 11.02 9.17 -10.49
C LEU A 173 9.59 9.67 -10.72
N LYS A 174 9.38 10.99 -10.66
CA LYS A 174 8.06 11.63 -10.73
C LYS A 174 7.42 11.59 -12.12
N SER A 175 8.24 11.46 -13.16
CA SER A 175 7.80 11.51 -14.57
C SER A 175 7.34 10.18 -15.14
N MET A 176 7.17 9.13 -14.32
CA MET A 176 6.71 7.84 -14.81
C MET A 176 5.25 7.94 -15.26
N SER A 177 4.98 7.52 -16.50
CA SER A 177 3.62 7.37 -17.02
C SER A 177 2.88 6.28 -16.25
N SER A 178 1.56 6.22 -16.42
CA SER A 178 0.78 5.10 -15.88
C SER A 178 1.26 3.76 -16.42
N GLU A 179 1.61 3.68 -17.71
CA GLU A 179 2.14 2.47 -18.33
C GLU A 179 3.46 2.03 -17.70
N ASP A 180 4.37 2.97 -17.39
CA ASP A 180 5.67 2.66 -16.76
C ASP A 180 5.48 2.09 -15.35
N VAL A 181 4.56 2.67 -14.58
CA VAL A 181 4.26 2.18 -13.22
C VAL A 181 3.60 0.80 -13.28
N GLU A 182 2.72 0.56 -14.26
CA GLU A 182 2.13 -0.76 -14.48
C GLU A 182 3.18 -1.81 -14.87
N GLY A 183 4.07 -1.47 -15.79
CA GLY A 183 5.18 -2.35 -16.19
C GLY A 183 6.08 -2.68 -15.00
N LEU A 184 6.37 -1.69 -14.16
CA LEU A 184 7.12 -1.92 -12.94
C LEU A 184 6.35 -2.73 -11.90
N ALA A 185 5.05 -2.55 -11.77
CA ALA A 185 4.23 -3.36 -10.86
C ALA A 185 4.25 -4.83 -11.29
N VAL A 186 4.08 -5.11 -12.58
CA VAL A 186 4.19 -6.48 -13.15
C VAL A 186 5.59 -7.05 -12.91
N PHE A 187 6.63 -6.26 -13.18
CA PHE A 187 8.01 -6.60 -12.89
C PHE A 187 8.21 -7.05 -11.43
N LEU A 188 7.71 -6.25 -10.48
CA LEU A 188 7.84 -6.51 -9.05
C LEU A 188 7.00 -7.70 -8.57
N GLU A 189 5.82 -7.95 -9.15
CA GLU A 189 5.03 -9.15 -8.85
C GLU A 189 5.76 -10.42 -9.34
N ASN A 190 6.34 -10.38 -10.54
CA ASN A 190 7.12 -11.50 -11.08
C ASN A 190 8.35 -11.78 -10.23
N MET A 191 9.11 -10.76 -9.82
CA MET A 191 10.22 -10.94 -8.89
C MET A 191 9.78 -11.62 -7.60
N LYS A 192 8.66 -11.18 -7.02
CA LYS A 192 8.12 -11.79 -5.80
C LYS A 192 7.69 -13.24 -6.02
N ALA A 193 7.05 -13.54 -7.16
CA ALA A 193 6.67 -14.90 -7.52
C ALA A 193 7.91 -15.82 -7.67
N TRP A 194 9.06 -15.25 -8.02
CA TRP A 194 10.35 -15.95 -8.09
C TRP A 194 11.09 -16.00 -6.74
N GLY A 195 10.42 -15.64 -5.65
CA GLY A 195 10.97 -15.77 -4.30
C GLY A 195 11.86 -14.61 -3.85
N TRP A 196 11.86 -13.49 -4.57
CA TRP A 196 12.65 -12.32 -4.16
C TRP A 196 12.06 -11.66 -2.92
N GLU A 197 12.93 -11.34 -1.98
CA GLU A 197 12.54 -10.60 -0.78
C GLU A 197 12.42 -9.10 -1.06
N ALA A 198 11.63 -8.41 -0.23
CA ALA A 198 11.44 -6.96 -0.35
C ALA A 198 12.76 -6.17 -0.26
N GLY A 199 13.76 -6.72 0.45
CA GLY A 199 15.11 -6.14 0.54
C GLY A 199 15.84 -6.14 -0.79
N ASP A 200 15.76 -7.23 -1.56
CA ASP A 200 16.44 -7.36 -2.84
C ASP A 200 15.80 -6.49 -3.92
N ILE A 201 14.47 -6.45 -3.93
CA ILE A 201 13.70 -5.50 -4.75
C ILE A 201 14.14 -4.06 -4.47
N THR A 202 14.22 -3.70 -3.19
CA THR A 202 14.63 -2.34 -2.78
C THR A 202 16.08 -2.04 -3.18
N ARG A 203 16.97 -3.03 -3.12
CA ARG A 203 18.37 -2.89 -3.54
C ARG A 203 18.49 -2.68 -5.05
N ILE A 204 17.70 -3.39 -5.86
CA ILE A 204 17.64 -3.21 -7.32
C ILE A 204 17.06 -1.85 -7.69
N LEU A 205 15.91 -1.47 -7.11
CA LEU A 205 15.29 -0.18 -7.40
C LEU A 205 16.14 1.01 -6.93
N ASN A 206 17.06 0.80 -5.99
CA ASN A 206 18.02 1.82 -5.56
C ASN A 206 19.34 1.81 -6.35
N ASN A 207 19.54 0.86 -7.25
CA ASN A 207 20.69 0.87 -8.12
C ASN A 207 20.61 2.10 -9.07
N PRO A 208 21.65 2.96 -9.12
CA PRO A 208 21.62 4.17 -9.95
C PRO A 208 21.34 3.90 -11.43
N PHE A 209 21.85 2.79 -11.98
CA PHE A 209 21.62 2.43 -13.37
C PHE A 209 20.16 2.05 -13.61
N ILE A 210 19.58 1.24 -12.73
CA ILE A 210 18.17 0.87 -12.81
C ILE A 210 17.29 2.11 -12.66
N LYS A 211 17.63 3.04 -11.76
CA LYS A 211 16.94 4.33 -11.62
C LYS A 211 16.98 5.17 -12.90
N ASP A 212 18.13 5.24 -13.57
CA ASP A 212 18.28 6.00 -14.81
C ASP A 212 17.59 5.32 -16.00
N ALA A 213 17.54 3.99 -16.02
CA ALA A 213 16.94 3.20 -17.08
C ALA A 213 15.41 3.07 -16.93
N LEU A 214 14.91 3.01 -15.71
CA LEU A 214 13.49 2.80 -15.35
C LEU A 214 12.52 3.72 -16.12
N PRO A 215 12.75 5.05 -16.20
CA PRO A 215 11.87 5.95 -16.94
C PRO A 215 11.91 5.77 -18.47
N ARG A 216 12.82 4.96 -19.00
CA ARG A 216 13.03 4.74 -20.44
C ARG A 216 12.70 3.32 -20.89
N LEU A 217 12.42 2.43 -19.95
CA LEU A 217 12.08 1.05 -20.24
C LEU A 217 10.62 1.00 -20.68
N SER A 218 10.39 0.59 -21.92
CA SER A 218 9.06 0.14 -22.33
C SER A 218 8.65 -1.08 -21.51
N TYR A 219 7.35 -1.41 -21.51
CA TYR A 219 6.86 -2.64 -20.87
C TYR A 219 7.65 -3.88 -21.35
N ASP A 220 7.84 -4.02 -22.67
CA ASP A 220 8.56 -5.15 -23.27
C ASP A 220 10.04 -5.18 -22.88
N ASP A 221 10.69 -4.01 -22.77
CA ASP A 221 12.08 -3.94 -22.33
C ASP A 221 12.21 -4.24 -20.84
N GLY A 222 11.22 -3.85 -20.04
CA GLY A 222 11.08 -4.25 -18.65
C GLY A 222 10.98 -5.77 -18.53
N VAL A 223 10.12 -6.42 -19.33
CA VAL A 223 9.98 -7.89 -19.37
C VAL A 223 11.30 -8.57 -19.72
N LYS A 224 11.97 -8.13 -20.80
CA LYS A 224 13.28 -8.67 -21.20
C LYS A 224 14.35 -8.49 -20.13
N MET A 225 14.34 -7.35 -19.42
CA MET A 225 15.25 -7.11 -18.31
C MET A 225 15.02 -8.12 -17.18
N VAL A 226 13.77 -8.48 -16.86
CA VAL A 226 13.49 -9.50 -15.83
C VAL A 226 13.92 -10.89 -16.28
N GLU A 227 13.65 -11.25 -17.53
CA GLU A 227 14.05 -12.55 -18.09
C GLU A 227 15.56 -12.70 -18.07
N PHE A 228 16.28 -11.64 -18.44
CA PHE A 228 17.74 -11.59 -18.38
C PHE A 228 18.27 -11.69 -16.93
N ILE A 229 17.66 -10.98 -15.97
CA ILE A 229 17.99 -11.11 -14.55
C ILE A 229 17.76 -12.55 -14.06
N ARG A 230 16.64 -13.16 -14.48
CA ARG A 230 16.28 -14.53 -14.12
C ARG A 230 17.30 -15.53 -14.65
N GLU A 231 17.70 -15.39 -15.92
CA GLU A 231 18.71 -16.25 -16.55
C GLU A 231 20.06 -16.14 -15.85
N ALA A 232 20.52 -14.92 -15.58
CA ALA A 232 21.76 -14.69 -14.83
C ALA A 232 21.74 -15.35 -13.45
N MET A 233 20.60 -15.29 -12.75
CA MET A 233 20.44 -15.96 -11.46
C MET A 233 20.39 -17.48 -11.54
N THR A 234 19.77 -18.05 -12.58
CA THR A 234 19.80 -19.51 -12.80
C THR A 234 21.20 -20.03 -13.08
N GLU A 235 22.11 -19.17 -13.56
CA GLU A 235 23.53 -19.46 -13.74
C GLU A 235 24.37 -19.27 -12.46
N GLY A 236 23.72 -19.00 -11.32
CA GLY A 236 24.37 -18.92 -10.00
C GLY A 236 24.98 -17.55 -9.68
N LEU A 237 24.72 -16.52 -10.48
CA LEU A 237 25.14 -15.16 -10.17
C LEU A 237 24.29 -14.59 -9.03
N THR A 238 24.97 -14.04 -8.02
CA THR A 238 24.31 -13.21 -7.00
C THR A 238 23.85 -11.90 -7.61
N VAL A 239 22.81 -11.28 -7.05
CA VAL A 239 22.31 -9.96 -7.46
C VAL A 239 23.42 -8.90 -7.49
N SER A 240 24.38 -8.97 -6.56
CA SER A 240 25.54 -8.08 -6.52
C SER A 240 26.49 -8.29 -7.70
N GLN A 241 26.79 -9.55 -8.05
CA GLN A 241 27.60 -9.88 -9.22
C GLN A 241 26.91 -9.43 -10.50
N TYR A 242 25.61 -9.70 -10.65
CA TYR A 242 24.82 -9.24 -11.77
C TYR A 242 24.83 -7.70 -11.92
N LEU A 243 24.58 -6.96 -10.84
CA LEU A 243 24.58 -5.50 -10.88
C LEU A 243 25.97 -4.93 -11.22
N ASN A 244 27.05 -5.58 -10.79
CA ASN A 244 28.41 -5.21 -11.16
C ASN A 244 28.70 -5.49 -12.65
N GLU A 245 28.23 -6.62 -13.19
CA GLU A 245 28.37 -6.92 -14.62
C GLU A 245 27.53 -5.96 -15.48
N MET A 246 26.31 -5.63 -15.06
CA MET A 246 25.49 -4.61 -15.73
C MET A 246 26.13 -3.22 -15.68
N ALA A 247 26.79 -2.86 -14.57
CA ALA A 247 27.52 -1.60 -14.48
C ALA A 247 28.72 -1.56 -15.44
N LYS A 248 29.44 -2.68 -15.62
CA LYS A 248 30.52 -2.81 -16.61
C LYS A 248 29.99 -2.74 -18.04
N VAL A 249 28.90 -3.46 -18.34
CA VAL A 249 28.21 -3.40 -19.64
C VAL A 249 27.70 -2.00 -19.94
N SER A 250 27.18 -1.28 -18.94
CA SER A 250 26.72 0.11 -19.05
C SER A 250 27.85 1.11 -19.28
N GLN A 251 28.99 0.97 -18.58
CA GLN A 251 30.19 1.75 -18.86
C GLN A 251 30.70 1.50 -20.28
N ASN A 252 30.70 0.24 -20.71
CA ASN A 252 31.04 -0.12 -22.08
C ASN A 252 30.00 0.45 -23.07
N MET A 253 28.71 0.43 -22.77
CA MET A 253 27.66 1.03 -23.61
C MET A 253 27.77 2.54 -23.70
N LYS A 254 28.15 3.24 -22.62
CA LYS A 254 28.46 4.67 -22.65
C LYS A 254 29.69 4.96 -23.51
N LEU A 255 30.75 4.17 -23.37
CA LEU A 255 31.93 4.25 -24.22
C LEU A 255 31.58 3.96 -25.69
N TYR A 256 30.71 2.99 -25.95
CA TYR A 256 30.20 2.66 -27.28
C TYR A 256 29.32 3.77 -27.84
N GLN A 257 28.46 4.41 -27.05
CA GLN A 257 27.65 5.57 -27.46
C GLN A 257 28.51 6.81 -27.71
N GLU A 258 29.54 7.06 -26.90
CA GLU A 258 30.52 8.14 -27.12
C GLU A 258 31.39 7.90 -28.35
N TYR A 259 31.71 6.63 -28.64
CA TYR A 259 32.37 6.20 -29.86
C TYR A 259 31.46 6.32 -31.10
N PHE A 260 30.18 5.92 -30.98
CA PHE A 260 29.15 6.04 -32.01
C PHE A 260 28.84 7.49 -32.37
N ASN A 261 28.74 8.35 -31.36
CA ASN A 261 28.53 9.79 -31.55
C ASN A 261 29.71 10.48 -32.26
N LYS A 262 30.84 9.78 -32.45
CA LYS A 262 32.05 10.31 -33.11
C LYS A 262 32.29 9.87 -34.55
N GLN A 263 31.61 8.88 -35.15
CA GLN A 263 31.61 8.69 -36.63
C GLN A 263 30.66 7.56 -37.17
N ILE A 264 29.79 7.96 -38.11
CA ILE A 264 29.31 7.27 -39.36
C ILE A 264 28.19 6.18 -39.29
N THR A 265 27.53 6.06 -40.46
CA THR A 265 26.17 5.72 -40.95
C THR A 265 25.48 4.38 -40.64
N TYR A 266 24.15 4.46 -40.79
CA TYR A 266 23.04 3.51 -40.54
C TYR A 266 23.17 2.06 -41.07
N ASP A 267 24.07 1.75 -42.00
CA ASP A 267 24.14 0.42 -42.65
C ASP A 267 24.80 -0.69 -41.81
N GLN A 268 25.32 -0.37 -40.61
CA GLN A 268 25.96 -1.36 -39.73
C GLN A 268 25.08 -1.85 -38.56
N LEU A 269 23.86 -1.33 -38.40
CA LEU A 269 22.98 -1.62 -37.26
C LEU A 269 22.10 -2.87 -37.44
N GLU A 270 21.93 -3.40 -38.66
CA GLU A 270 21.04 -4.54 -38.92
C GLU A 270 21.60 -5.92 -38.50
N ARG A 271 22.75 -6.00 -37.79
CA ARG A 271 23.38 -7.31 -37.49
C ARG A 271 23.79 -7.59 -36.04
N THR A 272 23.32 -6.84 -35.05
CA THR A 272 23.69 -7.12 -33.65
C THR A 272 22.48 -7.39 -32.77
N VAL A 273 22.20 -8.67 -32.56
CA VAL A 273 21.45 -9.17 -31.40
C VAL A 273 22.33 -8.91 -30.17
N PRO A 274 21.80 -8.40 -29.04
CA PRO A 274 22.58 -8.27 -27.81
C PRO A 274 23.20 -9.63 -27.44
N PRO A 275 24.47 -9.67 -26.98
CA PRO A 275 25.15 -10.93 -26.70
C PRO A 275 24.39 -11.69 -25.60
N SER A 276 24.17 -12.98 -25.84
CA SER A 276 23.54 -13.85 -24.85
C SER A 276 24.41 -13.93 -23.57
N PRO A 277 23.84 -14.25 -22.39
CA PRO A 277 24.62 -14.49 -21.16
C PRO A 277 25.82 -15.42 -21.39
N LYS A 278 25.63 -16.44 -22.22
CA LYS A 278 26.64 -17.42 -22.66
C LYS A 278 27.78 -16.83 -23.49
N SER A 279 27.52 -15.75 -24.22
CA SER A 279 28.52 -15.03 -25.02
C SER A 279 29.36 -14.09 -24.16
N ILE A 280 28.79 -13.60 -23.05
CA ILE A 280 29.49 -12.75 -22.08
C ILE A 280 30.48 -13.59 -21.27
N SER A 281 30.13 -14.82 -20.89
CA SER A 281 31.05 -15.73 -20.19
C SER A 281 32.23 -16.19 -21.04
N LEU A 282 32.04 -16.39 -22.35
CA LEU A 282 33.11 -16.75 -23.30
C LEU A 282 34.08 -15.61 -23.63
N LEU A 283 33.67 -14.35 -23.46
CA LEU A 283 34.55 -13.18 -23.64
C LEU A 283 35.46 -12.92 -22.43
N LEU A 284 35.33 -13.72 -21.37
CA LEU A 284 36.03 -13.58 -20.09
C LEU A 284 37.06 -14.70 -19.83
N GLU A 285 37.23 -15.62 -20.76
CA GLU A 285 38.38 -16.54 -20.85
C GLU A 285 39.45 -15.99 -21.81
#